data_AF-A0A166MAL4-F1
#
_entry.id   AF-A0A166MAL4-F1
#
_cell.length_a   1.000
_cell.length_b   1.000
_cell.length_c   1.000
_cell.angle_alpha   90.00
_cell.angle_beta   90.00
_cell.angle_gamma   90.00
#
_symmetry.space_group_name_H-M   'P 1'
#
loop_
_entity.id
_entity.type
_entity.pdbx_description
1 polymer ?
#
loop_
_entity_poly.entity_id
_entity_poly.type
_entity_poly.pdbx_seq_one_letter_code
_entity_poly.pdbx_strand_id
1 'polypeptide(L)'
;MAFLRQFWALFKKNWIVLSKHWVLNLLRCFVLLVAFGVFLGVAQVFLIKPNNLGLGTIVPIDQLATVFDPDSRFIWVDASNGTSTPPAQQLIDRLTRDFSERQKSKVERVENAADVAGACPQNFQLYSECYAALIINPGTMNYTLRGDAGFFFVDVERHTSDFEKRVLPLQAAVDAVSPACPSCILLADA
;
A
#
# COMPACT_ATOMS: atom_id res chain seq x y z
N MET A 1 14.90 -8.10 61.60
CA MET A 1 14.53 -6.72 61.99
C MET A 1 15.39 -5.63 61.34
N ALA A 2 16.71 -5.80 61.20
CA ALA A 2 17.60 -4.79 60.60
C ALA A 2 17.27 -4.44 59.13
N PHE A 3 16.87 -5.42 58.33
CA PHE A 3 16.48 -5.25 56.92
C PHE A 3 15.29 -4.30 56.73
N LEU A 4 14.22 -4.46 57.52
CA LEU A 4 13.05 -3.57 57.51
C LEU A 4 13.43 -2.13 57.89
N ARG A 5 14.37 -1.97 58.82
CA ARG A 5 14.85 -0.65 59.26
C ARG A 5 15.67 0.06 58.18
N GLN A 6 16.48 -0.69 57.44
CA GLN A 6 17.23 -0.18 56.29
C GLN A 6 16.31 0.13 55.10
N PHE A 7 15.35 -0.75 54.80
CA PHE A 7 14.33 -0.52 53.77
C PHE A 7 13.51 0.74 54.06
N TRP A 8 13.09 0.94 55.30
CA TRP A 8 12.35 2.14 55.71
C TRP A 8 13.18 3.42 55.61
N ALA A 9 14.47 3.36 55.96
CA ALA A 9 15.38 4.49 55.81
C ALA A 9 15.58 4.88 54.32
N LEU A 10 15.73 3.88 53.45
CA LEU A 10 15.78 4.07 51.99
C LEU A 10 14.45 4.64 51.45
N PHE A 11 13.31 4.15 51.93
CA PHE A 11 11.99 4.64 51.52
C PHE A 11 11.78 6.11 51.93
N LYS A 12 12.12 6.47 53.19
CA LYS A 12 12.08 7.86 53.65
C LYS A 12 13.00 8.77 52.84
N LYS A 13 14.21 8.31 52.51
CA LYS A 13 15.16 9.10 51.70
C LYS A 13 14.62 9.34 50.30
N ASN A 14 14.09 8.30 49.64
CA ASN A 14 13.47 8.43 48.33
C ASN A 14 12.23 9.34 48.38
N TRP A 15 11.40 9.26 49.43
CA TRP A 15 10.23 10.12 49.60
C TRP A 15 10.59 11.61 49.74
N ILE A 16 11.64 11.94 50.50
CA ILE A 16 12.11 13.32 50.66
C ILE A 16 12.63 13.87 49.32
N VAL A 17 13.37 13.05 48.56
CA VAL A 17 13.86 13.42 47.22
C VAL A 17 12.68 13.59 46.26
N LEU A 18 11.66 12.72 46.34
CA LEU A 18 10.46 12.81 45.52
C LEU A 18 9.69 14.12 45.78
N SER A 19 9.55 14.50 47.05
CA SER A 19 8.83 15.70 47.48
C SER A 19 9.58 16.99 47.13
N LYS A 20 10.92 16.98 47.10
CA LYS A 20 11.72 18.17 46.76
C LYS A 20 11.65 18.52 45.26
N HIS A 21 11.46 17.52 44.41
CA HIS A 21 11.31 17.68 42.95
C HIS A 21 9.96 17.13 42.46
N TRP A 22 8.88 17.42 43.20
CA TRP A 22 7.57 16.81 42.97
C TRP A 22 7.01 17.07 41.56
N VAL A 23 7.21 18.28 41.01
CA VAL A 23 6.74 18.65 39.66
C VAL A 23 7.41 17.80 38.57
N LEU A 24 8.75 17.68 38.60
CA LEU A 24 9.50 16.90 37.61
C LEU A 24 9.21 15.39 37.74
N ASN A 25 9.03 14.90 38.96
CA ASN A 25 8.67 13.50 39.19
C ASN A 25 7.23 13.20 38.77
N LEU A 26 6.27 14.08 39.03
CA LEU A 26 4.89 13.93 38.58
C LEU A 26 4.81 13.98 37.05
N LEU A 27 5.56 14.88 36.42
CA LEU A 27 5.64 14.97 34.96
C LEU A 27 6.24 13.69 34.35
N ARG A 28 7.35 13.17 34.88
CA ARG A 28 8.01 11.98 34.33
C ARG A 28 7.29 10.67 34.63
N CYS A 29 6.85 10.48 35.87
CA CYS A 29 6.31 9.19 36.31
C CYS A 29 4.82 9.04 36.00
N PHE A 30 4.07 10.13 35.88
CA PHE A 30 2.62 10.08 35.68
C PHE A 30 2.20 10.72 34.37
N VAL A 31 2.52 12.01 34.16
CA VAL A 31 2.02 12.75 32.99
C VAL A 31 2.57 12.19 31.69
N LEU A 32 3.88 11.91 31.59
CA LEU A 32 4.45 11.32 30.38
C LEU A 32 3.87 9.94 30.08
N LEU A 33 3.66 9.11 31.11
CA LEU A 33 3.13 7.75 30.92
C LEU A 33 1.67 7.79 30.44
N VAL A 34 0.83 8.63 31.05
CA VAL A 34 -0.57 8.82 30.65
C VAL A 34 -0.66 9.47 29.27
N ALA A 35 0.12 10.52 29.01
CA ALA A 35 0.14 11.19 27.71
C ALA A 35 0.61 10.25 26.60
N PHE A 36 1.61 9.40 26.86
CA PHE A 36 2.06 8.38 25.90
C PHE A 36 0.98 7.32 25.65
N GLY A 37 0.27 6.86 26.69
CA GLY A 37 -0.85 5.94 26.54
C GLY A 37 -2.00 6.54 25.71
N VAL A 38 -2.38 7.80 25.99
CA VAL A 38 -3.38 8.52 25.19
C VAL A 38 -2.91 8.71 23.75
N PHE A 39 -1.64 9.10 23.56
CA PHE A 39 -1.06 9.25 22.22
C PHE A 39 -1.15 7.94 21.44
N LEU A 40 -0.76 6.80 22.02
CA LEU A 40 -0.88 5.50 21.36
C LEU A 40 -2.33 5.10 21.07
N GLY A 41 -3.27 5.42 21.97
CA GLY A 41 -4.69 5.13 21.76
C GLY A 41 -5.32 5.95 20.63
N VAL A 42 -4.95 7.22 20.51
CA VAL A 42 -5.48 8.11 19.46
C VAL A 42 -4.64 8.04 18.18
N ALA A 43 -3.41 7.55 18.24
CA ALA A 43 -2.53 7.40 17.08
C ALA A 43 -3.20 6.58 15.97
N GLN A 44 -3.99 5.56 16.30
CA GLN A 44 -4.72 4.79 15.30
C GLN A 44 -5.73 5.64 14.51
N VAL A 45 -6.37 6.62 15.14
CA VAL A 45 -7.34 7.51 14.49
C VAL A 45 -6.66 8.55 13.59
N PHE A 46 -5.45 9.00 13.96
CA PHE A 46 -4.70 9.95 13.15
C PHE A 46 -3.87 9.29 12.05
N LEU A 47 -3.39 8.07 12.27
CA LEU A 47 -2.50 7.36 11.36
C LEU A 47 -3.26 6.47 10.36
N ILE A 48 -4.54 6.16 10.62
CA ILE A 48 -5.37 5.36 9.72
C ILE A 48 -6.51 6.23 9.22
N LYS A 49 -6.57 6.41 7.90
CA LYS A 49 -7.71 7.04 7.23
C LYS A 49 -8.90 6.07 7.38
N PRO A 50 -10.01 6.44 8.03
CA PRO A 50 -11.14 5.54 8.20
C PRO A 50 -11.73 5.19 6.83
N ASN A 51 -11.95 3.91 6.60
CA ASN A 51 -12.58 3.41 5.38
C ASN A 51 -14.11 3.51 5.49
N ASN A 52 -14.76 3.97 4.42
CA ASN A 52 -16.21 3.94 4.30
C ASN A 52 -16.59 2.67 3.55
N LEU A 53 -16.93 1.62 4.30
CA LEU A 53 -17.31 0.30 3.79
C LEU A 53 -18.84 0.10 3.73
N GLY A 54 -19.60 1.20 3.64
CA GLY A 54 -21.06 1.18 3.64
C GLY A 54 -21.68 0.52 2.40
N LEU A 55 -22.96 0.81 2.14
CA LEU A 55 -23.60 0.39 0.90
C LEU A 55 -23.20 1.35 -0.22
N GLY A 56 -22.30 0.90 -1.10
CA GLY A 56 -21.91 1.64 -2.29
C GLY A 56 -22.94 1.57 -3.42
N THR A 57 -22.82 2.50 -4.38
CA THR A 57 -23.57 2.46 -5.64
C THR A 57 -22.70 1.94 -6.78
N ILE A 58 -23.31 1.48 -7.88
CA ILE A 58 -22.54 1.03 -9.04
C ILE A 58 -22.06 2.25 -9.83
N VAL A 59 -20.76 2.30 -10.13
CA VAL A 59 -20.13 3.34 -10.96
C VAL A 59 -19.33 2.67 -12.08
N PRO A 60 -19.31 3.23 -13.31
CA PRO A 60 -18.49 2.70 -14.39
C PRO A 60 -17.00 2.76 -14.03
N ILE A 61 -16.25 1.74 -14.47
CA ILE A 61 -14.79 1.71 -14.31
C ILE A 61 -14.18 2.73 -15.28
N ASP A 62 -13.32 3.60 -14.76
CA ASP A 62 -12.61 4.58 -15.56
C ASP A 62 -11.65 3.92 -16.56
N GLN A 63 -11.42 4.59 -17.68
CA GLN A 63 -10.48 4.10 -18.69
C GLN A 63 -9.04 4.23 -18.17
N LEU A 64 -8.21 3.21 -18.38
CA LEU A 64 -6.81 3.23 -17.92
C LEU A 64 -6.04 4.45 -18.46
N ALA A 65 -6.27 4.83 -19.72
CA ALA A 65 -5.60 5.97 -20.35
C ALA A 65 -5.93 7.32 -19.68
N THR A 66 -7.11 7.46 -19.05
CA THR A 66 -7.50 8.70 -18.36
C THR A 66 -6.99 8.77 -16.93
N VAL A 67 -6.75 7.61 -16.31
CA VAL A 67 -6.38 7.50 -14.89
C VAL A 67 -4.87 7.33 -14.70
N PHE A 68 -4.18 6.75 -15.67
CA PHE A 68 -2.74 6.54 -15.61
C PHE A 68 -1.98 7.88 -15.64
N ASP A 69 -1.31 8.17 -14.54
CA ASP A 69 -0.52 9.39 -14.37
C ASP A 69 0.75 9.33 -15.24
N PRO A 70 0.98 10.29 -16.16
CA PRO A 70 2.16 10.34 -17.01
C PRO A 70 3.48 10.55 -16.26
N ASP A 71 3.46 10.86 -14.95
CA ASP A 71 4.67 10.96 -14.14
C ASP A 71 5.05 9.61 -13.49
N SER A 72 4.07 8.72 -13.32
CA SER A 72 4.24 7.40 -12.71
C SER A 72 4.73 6.35 -13.71
N ARG A 73 5.52 5.38 -13.24
CA ARG A 73 6.03 4.28 -14.09
C ARG A 73 5.06 3.10 -14.13
N PHE A 74 4.86 2.52 -15.31
CA PHE A 74 4.14 1.26 -15.47
C PHE A 74 5.13 0.17 -15.90
N ILE A 75 5.35 -0.81 -15.03
CA ILE A 75 6.33 -1.87 -15.27
C ILE A 75 5.62 -3.11 -15.81
N TRP A 76 6.22 -3.79 -16.77
CA TRP A 76 5.73 -5.10 -17.18
C TRP A 76 6.86 -6.11 -17.35
N VAL A 77 6.52 -7.38 -17.14
CA VAL A 77 7.46 -8.51 -17.21
C VAL A 77 6.85 -9.63 -18.02
N ASP A 78 7.61 -10.17 -18.96
CA ASP A 78 7.29 -11.42 -19.64
C ASP A 78 7.93 -12.60 -18.89
N ALA A 79 7.19 -13.20 -17.95
CA ALA A 79 7.61 -14.41 -17.27
C ALA A 79 7.24 -15.69 -18.04
N SER A 80 6.62 -15.55 -19.22
CA SER A 80 6.10 -16.67 -20.01
C SER A 80 7.13 -17.32 -20.93
N ASN A 81 8.31 -16.71 -21.12
CA ASN A 81 9.31 -17.16 -22.09
C ASN A 81 8.73 -17.38 -23.50
N GLY A 82 7.75 -16.55 -23.91
CA GLY A 82 7.06 -16.67 -25.20
C GLY A 82 5.95 -17.72 -25.27
N THR A 83 5.56 -18.34 -24.15
CA THR A 83 4.46 -19.33 -24.10
C THR A 83 3.10 -18.72 -23.75
N SER A 84 3.05 -17.40 -23.51
CA SER A 84 1.79 -16.69 -23.26
C SER A 84 0.93 -16.62 -24.52
N THR A 85 -0.38 -16.80 -24.34
CA THR A 85 -1.38 -16.56 -25.39
C THR A 85 -2.38 -15.53 -24.87
N PRO A 86 -2.42 -14.31 -25.45
CA PRO A 86 -1.60 -13.76 -26.53
C PRO A 86 -0.14 -13.49 -26.11
N PRO A 87 0.79 -13.30 -27.07
CA PRO A 87 2.18 -12.92 -26.77
C PRO A 87 2.25 -11.64 -25.94
N ALA A 88 3.12 -11.61 -24.95
CA ALA A 88 3.28 -10.50 -24.00
C ALA A 88 3.39 -9.13 -24.68
N GLN A 89 4.25 -9.00 -25.70
CA GLN A 89 4.43 -7.74 -26.43
C GLN A 89 3.12 -7.27 -27.08
N GLN A 90 2.38 -8.17 -27.73
CA GLN A 90 1.10 -7.81 -28.36
C GLN A 90 0.04 -7.40 -27.34
N LEU A 91 0.08 -7.97 -26.13
CA LEU A 91 -0.81 -7.58 -25.05
C LEU A 91 -0.55 -6.13 -24.62
N ILE A 92 0.73 -5.78 -24.38
CA ILE A 92 1.13 -4.43 -23.98
C ILE A 92 0.87 -3.41 -25.09
N ASP A 93 1.15 -3.75 -26.35
CA ASP A 93 0.89 -2.87 -27.50
C ASP A 93 -0.61 -2.55 -27.65
N ARG A 94 -1.50 -3.50 -27.30
CA ARG A 94 -2.95 -3.27 -27.27
C ARG A 94 -3.37 -2.45 -26.05
N LEU A 95 -2.81 -2.74 -24.88
CA LEU A 95 -3.11 -2.05 -23.62
C LEU A 95 -2.74 -0.57 -23.68
N THR A 96 -1.60 -0.26 -24.30
CA THR A 96 -1.02 1.09 -24.38
C THR A 96 -1.43 1.84 -25.65
N ARG A 97 -2.35 1.29 -26.45
CA ARG A 97 -2.77 1.88 -27.73
C ARG A 97 -3.30 3.31 -27.56
N ASP A 98 -4.13 3.51 -26.54
CA ASP A 98 -4.82 4.77 -26.28
C ASP A 98 -4.01 5.72 -25.39
N PHE A 99 -2.76 5.35 -25.05
CA PHE A 99 -1.88 6.20 -24.25
C PHE A 99 -1.30 7.34 -25.07
N SER A 100 -1.13 8.49 -24.43
CA SER A 100 -0.34 9.60 -24.97
C SER A 100 1.14 9.23 -25.09
N GLU A 101 1.89 9.95 -25.92
CA GLU A 101 3.35 9.75 -26.08
C GLU A 101 4.10 9.85 -24.75
N ARG A 102 3.67 10.74 -23.85
CA ARG A 102 4.25 10.86 -22.50
C ARG A 102 3.99 9.61 -21.66
N GLN A 103 2.75 9.12 -21.64
CA GLN A 103 2.40 7.90 -20.93
C GLN A 103 3.15 6.68 -21.47
N LYS A 104 3.27 6.54 -22.80
CA LYS A 104 4.04 5.46 -23.42
C LYS A 104 5.51 5.48 -23.01
N SER A 105 6.10 6.67 -22.84
CA SER A 105 7.49 6.80 -22.38
C SER A 105 7.75 6.30 -20.96
N LYS A 106 6.68 6.09 -20.17
CA LYS A 106 6.73 5.55 -18.80
C LYS A 106 6.42 4.07 -18.70
N VAL A 107 6.14 3.41 -19.82
CA VAL A 107 5.93 1.96 -19.87
C VAL A 107 7.28 1.29 -20.06
N GLU A 108 7.76 0.62 -19.03
CA GLU A 108 9.09 0.02 -19.02
C GLU A 108 8.99 -1.51 -18.86
N ARG A 109 9.82 -2.21 -19.63
CA ARG A 109 9.94 -3.67 -19.52
C ARG A 109 11.05 -4.01 -18.54
N VAL A 110 10.77 -4.96 -17.65
CA VAL A 110 11.77 -5.59 -16.77
C VAL A 110 11.88 -7.07 -17.14
N GLU A 111 13.09 -7.63 -17.05
CA GLU A 111 13.35 -9.01 -17.50
C GLU A 111 12.82 -10.07 -16.53
N ASN A 112 12.93 -9.86 -15.22
CA ASN A 112 12.48 -10.84 -14.21
C ASN A 112 11.45 -10.26 -13.25
N ALA A 113 10.52 -11.10 -12.80
CA ALA A 113 9.53 -10.73 -11.79
C ALA A 113 10.15 -10.34 -10.43
N ALA A 114 11.34 -10.83 -10.13
CA ALA A 114 12.09 -10.48 -8.92
C ALA A 114 12.63 -9.03 -8.94
N ASP A 115 12.93 -8.51 -10.14
CA ASP A 115 13.52 -7.19 -10.30
C ASP A 115 12.48 -6.07 -10.19
N VAL A 116 11.18 -6.40 -10.23
CA VAL A 116 10.06 -5.47 -10.08
C VAL A 116 10.13 -4.70 -8.75
N ALA A 117 10.49 -5.37 -7.65
CA ALA A 117 10.61 -4.71 -6.35
C ALA A 117 11.78 -3.72 -6.31
N GLY A 118 12.84 -3.97 -7.08
CA GLY A 118 13.96 -3.03 -7.24
C GLY A 118 13.63 -1.87 -8.17
N ALA A 119 12.83 -2.11 -9.21
CA ALA A 119 12.36 -1.09 -10.14
C ALA A 119 11.28 -0.18 -9.52
N CYS A 120 10.51 -0.66 -8.55
CA CYS A 120 9.47 0.09 -7.86
C CYS A 120 9.68 0.05 -6.34
N PRO A 121 10.71 0.74 -5.81
CA PRO A 121 10.98 0.73 -4.39
C PRO A 121 9.86 1.43 -3.63
N GLN A 122 9.30 0.75 -2.64
CA GLN A 122 8.30 1.31 -1.75
C GLN A 122 8.95 2.05 -0.57
N ASN A 123 8.31 3.13 -0.12
CA ASN A 123 8.68 3.83 1.11
C ASN A 123 8.14 3.11 2.36
N PHE A 124 8.38 3.65 3.55
CA PHE A 124 7.88 3.08 4.81
C PHE A 124 6.35 3.06 4.94
N GLN A 125 5.64 3.80 4.10
CA GLN A 125 4.17 3.76 4.00
C GLN A 125 3.69 2.82 2.89
N LEU A 126 4.61 2.03 2.32
CA LEU A 126 4.37 1.06 1.27
C LEU A 126 3.88 1.68 -0.05
N TYR A 127 4.19 2.95 -0.32
CA TYR A 127 3.93 3.62 -1.62
C TYR A 127 5.19 3.68 -2.47
N SER A 128 5.05 3.52 -3.79
CA SER A 128 6.12 3.68 -4.76
C SER A 128 5.79 4.78 -5.79
N GLU A 129 6.78 5.14 -6.60
CA GLU A 129 6.61 6.03 -7.77
C GLU A 129 6.01 5.29 -8.99
N CYS A 130 5.79 3.99 -8.86
CA CYS A 130 5.15 3.20 -9.88
C CYS A 130 3.63 3.23 -9.74
N TYR A 131 2.95 3.17 -10.87
CA TYR A 131 1.51 2.99 -10.92
C TYR A 131 1.13 1.56 -10.51
N ALA A 132 1.73 0.59 -11.20
CA ALA A 132 1.59 -0.84 -10.98
C ALA A 132 2.64 -1.61 -11.80
N ALA A 133 2.76 -2.90 -11.53
CA ALA A 133 3.48 -3.85 -12.38
C ALA A 133 2.59 -4.97 -12.89
N LEU A 134 2.73 -5.35 -14.16
CA LEU A 134 2.03 -6.45 -14.81
C LEU A 134 3.01 -7.59 -15.12
N ILE A 135 2.82 -8.75 -14.50
CA ILE A 135 3.63 -9.94 -14.73
C ILE A 135 2.81 -10.92 -15.56
N ILE A 136 3.29 -11.23 -16.77
CA ILE A 136 2.62 -12.12 -17.71
C ILE A 136 3.20 -13.52 -17.51
N ASN A 137 2.38 -14.42 -16.97
CA ASN A 137 2.79 -15.78 -16.64
C ASN A 137 2.56 -16.72 -17.83
N PRO A 138 3.22 -17.89 -17.87
CA PRO A 138 2.93 -18.91 -18.87
C PRO A 138 1.48 -19.39 -18.77
N GLY A 139 0.85 -19.56 -19.93
CA GLY A 139 -0.54 -20.02 -20.05
C GLY A 139 -1.42 -19.08 -20.88
N THR A 140 -2.70 -19.42 -20.95
CA THR A 140 -3.73 -18.58 -21.58
C THR A 140 -4.32 -17.67 -20.50
N MET A 141 -4.13 -16.36 -20.65
CA MET A 141 -4.64 -15.35 -19.71
C MET A 141 -4.23 -15.52 -18.25
N ASN A 142 -2.98 -15.95 -18.04
CA ASN A 142 -2.40 -16.02 -16.72
C ASN A 142 -1.53 -14.78 -16.50
N TYR A 143 -1.96 -13.87 -15.64
CA TYR A 143 -1.20 -12.67 -15.30
C TYR A 143 -1.33 -12.35 -13.81
N THR A 144 -0.36 -11.58 -13.30
CA THR A 144 -0.37 -11.07 -11.93
C THR A 144 -0.20 -9.57 -11.97
N LEU A 145 -1.12 -8.85 -11.33
CA LEU A 145 -1.02 -7.41 -11.12
C LEU A 145 -0.41 -7.16 -9.75
N ARG A 146 0.65 -6.35 -9.71
CA ARG A 146 1.24 -5.87 -8.45
C ARG A 146 1.00 -4.38 -8.33
N GLY A 147 0.19 -4.02 -7.34
CA GLY A 147 0.03 -2.65 -6.90
C GLY A 147 0.87 -2.38 -5.65
N ASP A 148 0.86 -1.13 -5.19
CA ASP A 148 1.48 -0.81 -3.91
C ASP A 148 0.62 -1.26 -2.74
N ALA A 149 1.26 -1.80 -1.71
CA ALA A 149 0.59 -2.28 -0.50
C ALA A 149 0.04 -1.13 0.38
N GLY A 150 0.51 0.09 0.15
CA GLY A 150 0.00 1.29 0.80
C GLY A 150 -1.41 1.70 0.33
N PHE A 151 -1.88 1.19 -0.81
CA PHE A 151 -3.21 1.48 -1.36
C PHE A 151 -4.29 0.58 -0.76
N PHE A 152 -4.66 0.83 0.49
CA PHE A 152 -5.71 0.09 1.21
C PHE A 152 -6.94 0.96 1.56
N PHE A 153 -6.99 2.21 1.07
CA PHE A 153 -8.12 3.09 1.35
C PHE A 153 -9.33 2.72 0.49
N VAL A 154 -10.48 2.57 1.15
CA VAL A 154 -11.76 2.22 0.51
C VAL A 154 -12.82 3.23 0.93
N ASP A 155 -13.48 3.82 -0.06
CA ASP A 155 -14.62 4.72 0.12
C ASP A 155 -15.66 4.47 -0.97
N VAL A 156 -16.59 3.59 -0.66
CA VAL A 156 -17.65 3.14 -1.57
C VAL A 156 -18.79 4.17 -1.72
N GLU A 157 -18.87 5.14 -0.81
CA GLU A 157 -19.91 6.19 -0.86
C GLU A 157 -19.50 7.28 -1.85
N ARG A 158 -18.22 7.67 -1.84
CA ARG A 158 -17.69 8.74 -2.70
C ARG A 158 -17.00 8.23 -3.96
N HIS A 159 -16.84 6.91 -4.10
CA HIS A 159 -16.09 6.28 -5.20
C HIS A 159 -14.67 6.84 -5.31
N THR A 160 -14.01 6.93 -4.16
CA THR A 160 -12.62 7.42 -4.08
C THR A 160 -11.65 6.38 -3.56
N SER A 161 -12.06 5.11 -3.60
CA SER A 161 -11.24 3.97 -3.23
C SER A 161 -9.98 3.89 -4.08
N ASP A 162 -8.85 3.51 -3.48
CA ASP A 162 -7.60 3.36 -4.22
C ASP A 162 -7.71 2.25 -5.27
N PHE A 163 -8.45 1.19 -4.97
CA PHE A 163 -8.72 0.09 -5.90
C PHE A 163 -9.49 0.56 -7.14
N GLU A 164 -10.52 1.39 -6.97
CA GLU A 164 -11.32 1.94 -8.07
C GLU A 164 -10.50 2.87 -8.97
N LYS A 165 -9.58 3.63 -8.36
CA LYS A 165 -8.75 4.61 -9.07
C LYS A 165 -7.42 4.08 -9.59
N ARG A 166 -7.02 2.85 -9.28
CA ARG A 166 -5.72 2.32 -9.74
C ARG A 166 -5.81 0.91 -10.29
N VAL A 167 -6.23 -0.02 -9.44
CA VAL A 167 -6.18 -1.46 -9.73
C VAL A 167 -7.26 -1.86 -10.74
N LEU A 168 -8.51 -1.42 -10.54
CA LEU A 168 -9.64 -1.81 -11.39
C LEU A 168 -9.52 -1.31 -12.84
N PRO A 169 -9.12 -0.05 -13.12
CA PRO A 169 -8.91 0.42 -14.50
C PRO A 169 -7.88 -0.41 -15.25
N LEU A 170 -6.79 -0.81 -14.56
CA LEU A 170 -5.74 -1.62 -15.14
C LEU A 170 -6.23 -3.04 -15.45
N GLN A 171 -6.91 -3.67 -14.49
CA GLN A 171 -7.48 -5.00 -14.68
C GLN A 171 -8.50 -5.01 -15.81
N ALA A 172 -9.44 -4.06 -15.81
CA ALA A 172 -10.46 -3.95 -16.86
C ALA A 172 -9.83 -3.75 -18.25
N ALA A 173 -8.76 -2.97 -18.34
CA ALA A 173 -8.05 -2.76 -19.59
C ALA A 173 -7.32 -4.02 -20.09
N VAL A 174 -6.68 -4.80 -19.19
CA VAL A 174 -6.05 -6.09 -19.52
C VAL A 174 -7.11 -7.10 -19.96
N ASP A 175 -8.23 -7.17 -19.25
CA ASP A 175 -9.33 -8.08 -19.55
C ASP A 175 -10.03 -7.73 -20.88
N ALA A 176 -10.11 -6.43 -21.23
CA ALA A 176 -10.71 -5.99 -22.49
C ALA A 176 -9.88 -6.37 -23.74
N VAL A 177 -8.56 -6.45 -23.63
CA VAL A 177 -7.66 -6.81 -24.75
C VAL A 177 -7.42 -8.32 -24.87
N SER A 178 -7.94 -9.08 -23.92
CA SER A 178 -7.77 -10.52 -23.71
C SER A 178 -9.01 -11.30 -24.17
N PRO A 179 -8.91 -12.28 -25.09
CA PRO A 179 -10.00 -13.22 -25.33
C PRO A 179 -10.34 -14.07 -24.09
N ALA A 180 -11.50 -13.80 -23.47
CA ALA A 180 -12.21 -14.59 -22.47
C ALA A 180 -11.34 -15.31 -21.42
N CYS A 181 -11.17 -14.67 -20.25
CA CYS A 181 -10.46 -15.22 -19.10
C CYS A 181 -11.37 -16.09 -18.20
N PRO A 182 -11.17 -17.41 -18.07
CA PRO A 182 -11.92 -18.25 -17.14
C PRO A 182 -11.34 -18.24 -15.71
N SER A 183 -10.19 -17.61 -15.46
CA SER A 183 -9.50 -17.65 -14.14
C SER A 183 -8.65 -16.40 -13.87
N CYS A 184 -9.23 -15.22 -14.00
CA CYS A 184 -8.56 -13.97 -13.65
C CYS A 184 -8.55 -13.82 -12.12
N ILE A 185 -7.45 -14.20 -11.48
CA ILE A 185 -7.25 -14.06 -10.04
C ILE A 185 -6.52 -12.74 -9.79
N LEU A 186 -7.22 -11.77 -9.19
CA LEU A 186 -6.62 -10.64 -8.50
C LEU A 186 -5.81 -11.18 -7.30
N LEU A 187 -4.52 -11.43 -7.50
CA LEU A 187 -3.56 -11.46 -6.40
C LEU A 187 -3.01 -10.04 -6.24
N ALA A 188 -3.79 -9.18 -5.60
CA ALA A 188 -3.24 -7.98 -4.97
C ALA A 188 -2.49 -8.46 -3.71
N ASP A 189 -1.33 -9.09 -3.90
CA ASP A 189 -0.44 -9.39 -2.78
C ASP A 189 0.19 -8.06 -2.34
N ALA A 190 -0.21 -7.65 -1.13
CA ALA A 190 0.39 -6.59 -0.35
C ALA A 190 1.76 -7.02 0.21
#